data_AF-A0A369B6M4-F1
#
_entry.id   AF-A0A369B6M4-F1
#
_cell.length_a   1.000
_cell.length_b   1.000
_cell.length_c   1.000
_cell.angle_alpha   90.00
_cell.angle_beta   90.00
_cell.angle_gamma   90.00
#
_symmetry.space_group_name_H-M   'P 1'
#
loop_
_entity.id
_entity.type
_entity.pdbx_description
1 polymer ?
#
loop_
_entity_poly.entity_id
_entity_poly.type
_entity_poly.pdbx_seq_one_letter_code
_entity_poly.pdbx_strand_id
1 'polypeptide(L)'
;MNLFLSFFKKIAFTATSLLAGICLLIIIFSVSMDKTLLSPEFHSALFKKHNIYSQTYSAISNSIADYLSSLEEASPQEFEKHKDFFNLLGSSITEEMINTNLDSIRKEIFEYFRGERMLLPDIYLTAQSRAATPSAEDAAVQSSTPSQLITNIDRVNLSAIFMYINRSDISDRLFEAKFIYYSLMAIPGFSALCLILMIIMGFYVYRRLPSAFRWLGVSLGIFGAVAIILSSALLIYERSIMPESIYPITASLPLQSETIASYISDCITPIWAFMLISGVFASILSIVCLNLPFTFSWAQTPLKRLSERAQSILVGTLYALSFAIAFSFIIYRADIIRNDFNTNNFSLAISKMKNANTVTQVISAKDEAIYTLQVKLCDSESGEPVPGIRMNVGGKSSSPENYYNLISEADDKGTARFTLGKGAFRISFVPESFTSEYVVPDPIYCDLKSAGTTIITVELEHVKKNPLEDGIAEIEVLGAGNIPVPGLQLTVEGAALPPGHPDNIFSYTNSEGIAVFKLHEGSYKISFVEAKFPKDYAVPPPLDVEVMSGSVSRYTIRMVGAGR
;
A
#
# COMPACT_ATOMS: atom_id res chain seq x y z
N MET A 1 -57.21 2.21 -27.45
CA MET A 1 -56.05 1.59 -28.15
C MET A 1 -55.29 2.59 -29.04
N ASN A 2 -55.95 3.32 -29.96
CA ASN A 2 -55.28 4.26 -30.87
C ASN A 2 -54.63 5.49 -30.20
N LEU A 3 -55.24 6.03 -29.13
CA LEU A 3 -54.68 7.16 -28.38
C LEU A 3 -53.37 6.78 -27.66
N PHE A 4 -53.36 5.60 -27.04
CA PHE A 4 -52.19 5.04 -26.35
C PHE A 4 -51.04 4.75 -27.32
N LEU A 5 -51.34 4.17 -28.50
CA LEU A 5 -50.34 3.89 -29.52
C LEU A 5 -49.73 5.18 -30.11
N SER A 6 -50.53 6.24 -30.27
CA SER A 6 -50.07 7.56 -30.73
C SER A 6 -49.17 8.23 -29.69
N PHE A 7 -49.56 8.16 -28.42
CA PHE A 7 -48.79 8.70 -27.31
C PHE A 7 -47.44 7.98 -27.16
N PHE A 8 -47.44 6.64 -27.19
CA PHE A 8 -46.22 5.83 -27.15
C PHE A 8 -45.25 6.17 -28.28
N LYS A 9 -45.74 6.34 -29.51
CA LYS A 9 -44.91 6.75 -30.65
C LYS A 9 -44.27 8.12 -30.45
N LYS A 10 -45.00 9.10 -29.88
CA LYS A 10 -44.43 10.43 -29.59
C LYS A 10 -43.35 10.36 -28.51
N ILE A 11 -43.55 9.60 -27.45
CA ILE A 11 -42.53 9.39 -26.41
C ILE A 11 -41.30 8.71 -27.00
N ALA A 12 -41.50 7.62 -27.75
CA ALA A 12 -40.40 6.91 -28.39
C ALA A 12 -39.64 7.82 -29.36
N PHE A 13 -40.33 8.69 -30.11
CA PHE A 13 -39.70 9.69 -30.98
C PHE A 13 -38.76 10.59 -30.18
N THR A 14 -39.26 11.24 -29.14
CA THR A 14 -38.49 12.20 -28.36
C THR A 14 -37.34 11.52 -27.63
N ALA A 15 -37.58 10.37 -26.98
CA ALA A 15 -36.55 9.64 -26.26
C ALA A 15 -35.44 9.15 -27.19
N THR A 16 -35.80 8.63 -28.37
CA THR A 16 -34.81 8.11 -29.32
C THR A 16 -34.00 9.23 -29.97
N SER A 17 -34.61 10.38 -30.28
CA SER A 17 -33.89 11.55 -30.79
C SER A 17 -32.95 12.15 -29.75
N LEU A 18 -33.40 12.25 -28.49
CA LEU A 18 -32.60 12.77 -27.38
C LEU A 18 -31.35 11.90 -27.17
N LEU A 19 -31.53 10.59 -27.04
CA LEU A 19 -30.41 9.68 -26.83
C LEU A 19 -29.44 9.66 -28.03
N ALA A 20 -29.96 9.70 -29.26
CA ALA A 20 -29.14 9.81 -30.45
C ALA A 20 -28.30 11.10 -30.48
N GLY A 21 -28.90 12.24 -30.10
CA GLY A 21 -28.18 13.52 -29.97
C GLY A 21 -27.06 13.46 -28.93
N ILE A 22 -27.33 12.84 -27.77
CA ILE A 22 -26.32 12.64 -26.71
C ILE A 22 -25.20 11.70 -27.16
N CYS A 23 -25.51 10.57 -27.81
CA CYS A 23 -24.50 9.67 -28.35
C CYS A 23 -23.59 10.38 -29.37
N LEU A 24 -24.17 11.21 -30.24
CA LEU A 24 -23.42 11.96 -31.24
C LEU A 24 -22.52 13.03 -30.58
N LEU A 25 -23.00 13.68 -29.52
CA LEU A 25 -22.19 14.59 -28.69
C LEU A 25 -20.97 13.89 -28.13
N ILE A 26 -21.17 12.73 -27.49
CA ILE A 26 -20.11 11.96 -26.84
C ILE A 26 -19.05 11.52 -27.85
N ILE A 27 -19.47 11.04 -29.03
CA ILE A 27 -18.54 10.62 -30.09
C ILE A 27 -17.69 11.79 -30.56
N ILE A 28 -18.32 12.93 -30.89
CA ILE A 28 -17.61 14.11 -31.41
C ILE A 28 -16.68 14.71 -30.35
N PHE A 29 -17.14 14.78 -29.10
CA PHE A 29 -16.34 15.26 -27.98
C PHE A 29 -15.11 14.38 -27.75
N SER A 30 -15.26 13.05 -27.72
CA SER A 30 -14.12 12.16 -27.55
C SER A 30 -13.14 12.19 -28.71
N VAL A 31 -13.61 12.33 -29.96
CA VAL A 31 -12.71 12.52 -31.11
C VAL A 31 -11.89 13.82 -30.96
N SER A 32 -12.53 14.89 -30.47
CA SER A 32 -11.83 16.14 -30.17
C SER A 32 -10.76 15.95 -29.10
N MET A 33 -11.10 15.26 -28.00
CA MET A 33 -10.18 14.95 -26.90
C MET A 33 -9.01 14.08 -27.36
N ASP A 34 -9.27 13.02 -28.14
CA ASP A 34 -8.25 12.11 -28.69
C ASP A 34 -7.20 12.85 -29.54
N LYS A 35 -7.65 13.79 -30.39
CA LYS A 35 -6.76 14.58 -31.25
C LYS A 35 -6.07 15.74 -30.54
N THR A 36 -6.45 16.06 -29.32
CA THR A 36 -5.93 17.20 -28.57
C THR A 36 -5.35 16.74 -27.23
N LEU A 37 -6.08 16.91 -26.13
CA LEU A 37 -5.62 16.66 -24.75
C LEU A 37 -5.11 15.23 -24.50
N LEU A 38 -5.58 14.26 -25.28
CA LEU A 38 -5.22 12.85 -25.08
C LEU A 38 -4.14 12.36 -26.07
N SER A 39 -3.51 13.27 -26.82
CA SER A 39 -2.46 12.97 -27.80
C SER A 39 -1.06 13.42 -27.32
N PRO A 40 -0.06 12.52 -27.30
CA PRO A 40 1.32 12.91 -26.98
C PRO A 40 1.91 13.89 -28.00
N GLU A 41 1.52 13.81 -29.28
CA GLU A 41 2.00 14.72 -30.32
C GLU A 41 1.50 16.15 -30.09
N PHE A 42 0.26 16.30 -29.63
CA PHE A 42 -0.30 17.60 -29.26
C PHE A 42 0.51 18.25 -28.13
N HIS A 43 0.78 17.50 -27.05
CA HIS A 43 1.60 17.99 -25.94
C HIS A 43 3.05 18.27 -26.36
N SER A 44 3.60 17.53 -27.33
CA SER A 44 4.92 17.83 -27.92
C SER A 44 4.97 19.21 -28.57
N ALA A 45 3.94 19.55 -29.35
CA ALA A 45 3.84 20.86 -29.98
C ALA A 45 3.71 21.98 -28.93
N LEU A 46 2.95 21.76 -27.86
CA LEU A 46 2.80 22.72 -26.77
C LEU A 46 4.10 22.91 -25.97
N PHE A 47 4.85 21.83 -25.70
CA PHE A 47 6.14 21.93 -25.01
C PHE A 47 7.11 22.83 -25.77
N LYS A 48 7.11 22.74 -27.11
CA LYS A 48 7.92 23.61 -27.98
C LYS A 48 7.40 25.04 -28.01
N LYS A 49 6.08 25.24 -28.18
CA LYS A 49 5.43 26.56 -28.24
C LYS A 49 5.71 27.39 -26.99
N HIS A 50 5.65 26.76 -25.82
CA HIS A 50 5.78 27.40 -24.51
C HIS A 50 7.18 27.31 -23.91
N ASN A 51 8.15 26.83 -24.69
CA ASN A 51 9.54 26.68 -24.28
C ASN A 51 9.73 25.94 -22.94
N ILE A 52 8.93 24.89 -22.73
CA ILE A 52 8.91 24.13 -21.47
C ILE A 52 10.26 23.44 -21.23
N TYR A 53 10.92 23.01 -22.30
CA TYR A 53 12.25 22.42 -22.27
C TYR A 53 13.28 23.31 -21.57
N SER A 54 13.47 24.55 -22.07
CA SER A 54 14.47 25.44 -21.49
C SER A 54 14.07 25.92 -20.09
N GLN A 55 12.79 26.20 -19.86
CA GLN A 55 12.32 26.63 -18.53
C GLN A 55 12.54 25.54 -17.48
N THR A 56 12.27 24.29 -17.82
CA THR A 56 12.51 23.14 -16.93
C THR A 56 14.00 22.98 -16.67
N TYR A 57 14.84 23.11 -17.69
CA TYR A 57 16.30 23.08 -17.53
C TYR A 57 16.78 24.19 -16.58
N SER A 58 16.35 25.44 -16.79
CA SER A 58 16.70 26.56 -15.90
C SER A 58 16.21 26.35 -14.48
N ALA A 59 14.99 25.85 -14.29
CA ALA A 59 14.43 25.59 -12.96
C ALA A 59 15.24 24.52 -12.20
N ILE A 60 15.58 23.41 -12.85
CA ILE A 60 16.37 22.33 -12.24
C ILE A 60 17.80 22.80 -11.99
N SER A 61 18.43 23.47 -12.96
CA SER A 61 19.80 23.97 -12.83
C SER A 61 19.93 24.97 -11.68
N ASN A 62 19.00 25.93 -11.57
CA ASN A 62 18.98 26.89 -10.47
C ASN A 62 18.74 26.20 -9.13
N SER A 63 17.77 25.27 -9.05
CA SER A 63 17.47 24.55 -7.80
C SER A 63 18.67 23.75 -7.29
N ILE A 64 19.51 23.24 -8.18
CA ILE A 64 20.70 22.47 -7.81
C ILE A 64 21.85 23.39 -7.45
N ALA A 65 22.05 24.48 -8.19
CA ALA A 65 23.00 25.50 -7.81
C ALA A 65 22.70 26.06 -6.40
N ASP A 66 21.43 26.36 -6.12
CA ASP A 66 20.96 26.86 -4.82
C ASP A 66 21.13 25.82 -3.70
N TYR A 67 20.87 24.53 -4.00
CA TYR A 67 21.10 23.45 -3.04
C TYR A 67 22.59 23.30 -2.71
N LEU A 68 23.45 23.31 -3.73
CA LEU A 68 24.90 23.17 -3.55
C LEU A 68 25.49 24.37 -2.80
N SER A 69 25.07 25.60 -3.10
CA SER A 69 25.51 26.78 -2.37
C SER A 69 25.04 26.76 -0.91
N SER A 70 23.79 26.37 -0.66
CA SER A 70 23.25 26.24 0.70
C SER A 70 24.00 25.16 1.50
N LEU A 71 24.40 24.06 0.86
CA LEU A 71 25.16 22.99 1.48
C LEU A 71 26.60 23.43 1.80
N GLU A 72 27.23 24.18 0.89
CA GLU A 72 28.56 24.78 1.09
C GLU A 72 28.57 25.76 2.26
N GLU A 73 27.51 26.58 2.40
CA GLU A 73 27.36 27.52 3.52
C GLU A 73 27.04 26.83 4.85
N ALA A 74 26.13 25.84 4.86
CA ALA A 74 25.66 25.19 6.08
C ALA A 74 26.66 24.17 6.64
N SER A 75 27.37 23.45 5.77
CA SER A 75 28.29 22.36 6.14
C SER A 75 29.57 22.36 5.29
N PRO A 76 30.46 23.37 5.43
CA PRO A 76 31.65 23.52 4.59
C PRO A 76 32.59 22.31 4.61
N GLN A 77 32.71 21.65 5.77
CA GLN A 77 33.56 20.46 5.95
C GLN A 77 33.01 19.22 5.24
N GLU A 78 31.69 19.03 5.20
CA GLU A 78 31.08 17.92 4.45
C GLU A 78 31.06 18.18 2.95
N PHE A 79 30.91 19.45 2.56
CA PHE A 79 30.99 19.89 1.16
C PHE A 79 32.38 19.60 0.59
N GLU A 80 33.45 20.05 1.25
CA GLU A 80 34.83 19.79 0.80
C GLU A 80 35.15 18.29 0.77
N LYS A 81 34.63 17.51 1.74
CA LYS A 81 34.83 16.05 1.78
C LYS A 81 34.22 15.33 0.56
N HIS A 82 33.16 15.86 -0.04
CA HIS A 82 32.47 15.26 -1.18
C HIS A 82 32.41 16.18 -2.41
N LYS A 83 33.34 17.13 -2.52
CA LYS A 83 33.34 18.18 -3.55
C LYS A 83 33.31 17.62 -4.97
N ASP A 84 34.08 16.58 -5.25
CA ASP A 84 34.12 15.95 -6.56
C ASP A 84 32.76 15.33 -6.94
N PHE A 85 32.04 14.78 -5.95
CA PHE A 85 30.70 14.24 -6.14
C PHE A 85 29.69 15.35 -6.44
N PHE A 86 29.73 16.45 -5.70
CA PHE A 86 28.84 17.59 -5.91
C PHE A 86 29.09 18.30 -7.25
N ASN A 87 30.35 18.43 -7.65
CA ASN A 87 30.73 18.94 -8.97
C ASN A 87 30.25 18.02 -10.10
N LEU A 88 30.34 16.70 -9.91
CA LEU A 88 29.82 15.73 -10.85
C LEU A 88 28.29 15.81 -10.95
N LEU A 89 27.58 15.96 -9.83
CA LEU A 89 26.13 16.14 -9.80
C LEU A 89 25.72 17.41 -10.57
N GLY A 90 26.37 18.54 -10.32
CA GLY A 90 26.08 19.80 -11.01
C GLY A 90 26.36 19.75 -12.52
N SER A 91 27.43 19.06 -12.94
CA SER A 91 27.80 18.94 -14.35
C SER A 91 27.04 17.85 -15.12
N SER A 92 26.43 16.89 -14.41
CA SER A 92 25.68 15.78 -15.02
C SER A 92 24.35 16.21 -15.67
N ILE A 93 23.82 17.37 -15.28
CA ILE A 93 22.51 17.83 -15.73
C ILE A 93 22.67 18.71 -16.96
N THR A 94 22.48 18.08 -18.12
CA THR A 94 22.56 18.76 -19.42
C THR A 94 21.17 19.06 -19.97
N GLU A 95 21.08 20.06 -20.85
CA GLU A 95 19.85 20.37 -21.58
C GLU A 95 19.34 19.17 -22.39
N GLU A 96 20.26 18.40 -22.99
CA GLU A 96 19.94 17.18 -23.74
C GLU A 96 19.31 16.09 -22.85
N MET A 97 19.83 15.91 -21.63
CA MET A 97 19.26 14.97 -20.66
C MET A 97 17.83 15.39 -20.27
N ILE A 98 17.60 16.67 -19.99
CA ILE A 98 16.26 17.19 -19.67
C ILE A 98 15.30 17.01 -20.85
N ASN A 99 15.74 17.34 -22.06
CA ASN A 99 14.91 17.21 -23.26
C ASN A 99 14.51 15.75 -23.52
N THR A 100 15.47 14.83 -23.41
CA THR A 100 15.24 13.39 -23.57
C THR A 100 14.27 12.86 -22.52
N ASN A 101 14.44 13.26 -21.26
CA ASN A 101 13.53 12.88 -20.17
C ASN A 101 12.12 13.43 -20.36
N LEU A 102 11.97 14.71 -20.72
CA LEU A 102 10.65 15.30 -20.98
C LEU A 102 9.93 14.61 -22.14
N ASP A 103 10.66 14.26 -23.20
CA ASP A 103 10.10 13.53 -24.34
C ASP A 103 9.70 12.09 -23.99
N SER A 104 10.56 11.38 -23.24
CA SER A 104 10.28 10.03 -22.73
C SER A 104 9.07 10.06 -21.79
N ILE A 105 9.08 10.90 -20.74
CA ILE A 105 7.97 11.02 -19.78
C ILE A 105 6.67 11.33 -20.51
N ARG A 106 6.66 12.30 -21.43
CA ARG A 106 5.48 12.61 -22.24
C ARG A 106 4.98 11.38 -22.98
N LYS A 107 5.84 10.66 -23.69
CA LYS A 107 5.42 9.48 -24.47
C LYS A 107 4.90 8.37 -23.56
N GLU A 108 5.69 8.04 -22.55
CA GLU A 108 5.50 6.93 -21.64
C GLU A 108 4.28 7.12 -20.72
N ILE A 109 3.95 8.36 -20.32
CA ILE A 109 2.76 8.60 -19.50
C ILE A 109 1.47 8.34 -20.30
N PHE A 110 1.47 8.64 -21.60
CA PHE A 110 0.35 8.30 -22.48
C PHE A 110 0.26 6.80 -22.76
N GLU A 111 1.39 6.10 -22.90
CA GLU A 111 1.41 4.62 -22.95
C GLU A 111 0.83 4.01 -21.66
N TYR A 112 1.14 4.60 -20.49
CA TYR A 112 0.59 4.20 -19.21
C TYR A 112 -0.93 4.41 -19.15
N PHE A 113 -1.41 5.58 -19.60
CA PHE A 113 -2.84 5.89 -19.65
C PHE A 113 -3.62 4.99 -20.60
N ARG A 114 -3.01 4.58 -21.73
CA ARG A 114 -3.59 3.59 -22.66
C ARG A 114 -3.61 2.17 -22.10
N GLY A 115 -2.86 1.89 -21.04
CA GLY A 115 -2.67 0.54 -20.50
C GLY A 115 -1.68 -0.31 -21.31
N GLU A 116 -0.91 0.30 -22.21
CA GLU A 116 0.17 -0.37 -22.95
C GLU A 116 1.35 -0.71 -22.02
N ARG A 117 1.49 0.03 -20.90
CA ARG A 117 2.40 -0.28 -19.79
C ARG A 117 1.69 -0.29 -18.44
N MET A 118 2.22 -1.09 -17.52
CA MET A 118 1.71 -1.21 -16.14
C MET A 118 2.37 -0.24 -15.16
N LEU A 119 3.62 0.16 -15.41
CA LEU A 119 4.41 1.01 -14.52
C LEU A 119 4.40 2.48 -14.99
N LEU A 120 4.71 3.42 -14.09
CA LEU A 120 4.93 4.83 -14.44
C LEU A 120 6.24 5.02 -15.25
N PRO A 121 6.43 6.14 -15.99
CA PRO A 121 7.61 6.42 -16.80
C PRO A 121 8.95 6.26 -16.08
N ASP A 122 10.01 5.98 -16.84
CA ASP A 122 11.37 5.98 -16.30
C ASP A 122 12.00 7.39 -16.43
N ILE A 123 12.85 7.78 -15.48
CA ILE A 123 13.73 8.94 -15.56
C ILE A 123 15.14 8.46 -15.85
N TYR A 124 15.72 8.91 -16.95
CA TYR A 124 17.06 8.60 -17.40
C TYR A 124 18.07 9.55 -16.76
N LEU A 125 19.11 8.98 -16.13
CA LEU A 125 20.16 9.75 -15.44
C LEU A 125 21.35 10.09 -16.34
N THR A 126 21.40 9.49 -17.53
CA THR A 126 22.40 9.78 -18.56
C THR A 126 21.69 10.20 -19.84
N ALA A 127 22.27 11.16 -20.56
CA ALA A 127 21.88 11.42 -21.94
C ALA A 127 22.22 10.16 -22.74
N GLN A 128 21.24 9.29 -22.98
CA GLN A 128 21.45 8.09 -23.76
C GLN A 128 21.85 8.48 -25.19
N SER A 129 23.16 8.49 -25.45
CA SER A 129 23.66 8.16 -26.77
C SER A 129 23.25 6.71 -27.02
N ARG A 130 22.22 6.53 -27.83
CA ARG A 130 21.70 5.24 -28.25
C ARG A 130 22.70 4.58 -29.22
N ALA A 131 23.92 4.27 -28.76
CA ALA A 131 24.94 3.51 -29.47
C ALA A 131 26.13 3.19 -28.57
N ALA A 132 26.06 2.12 -27.78
CA ALA A 132 27.17 1.20 -27.51
C ALA A 132 26.73 0.18 -26.46
N THR A 133 26.61 -1.08 -26.87
CA THR A 133 26.70 -2.20 -25.94
C THR A 133 28.09 -2.14 -25.29
N PRO A 134 28.22 -2.07 -23.95
CA PRO A 134 29.54 -2.14 -23.35
C PRO A 134 30.14 -3.53 -23.63
N SER A 135 31.33 -3.54 -24.22
CA SER A 135 32.13 -4.74 -24.42
C SER A 135 32.48 -5.37 -23.07
N ALA A 136 32.47 -6.70 -23.02
CA ALA A 136 32.67 -7.51 -21.82
C ALA A 136 34.06 -7.37 -21.14
N GLU A 137 34.91 -6.43 -21.57
CA GLU A 137 36.25 -6.20 -21.01
C GLU A 137 36.28 -5.11 -19.91
N ASP A 138 35.26 -4.27 -19.79
CA ASP A 138 35.24 -3.18 -18.78
C ASP A 138 34.71 -3.62 -17.39
N ALA A 139 34.30 -4.88 -17.23
CA ALA A 139 33.73 -5.40 -15.98
C ALA A 139 34.78 -5.74 -14.89
N ALA A 140 36.08 -5.61 -15.17
CA ALA A 140 37.15 -6.20 -14.35
C ALA A 140 37.90 -5.24 -13.43
N VAL A 141 37.54 -3.95 -13.33
CA VAL A 141 38.17 -3.01 -12.39
C VAL A 141 37.12 -2.35 -11.51
N GLN A 142 36.58 -3.12 -10.56
CA GLN A 142 35.68 -2.63 -9.52
C GLN A 142 36.50 -2.02 -8.38
N SER A 143 36.59 -0.68 -8.32
CA SER A 143 37.05 0.06 -7.16
C SER A 143 35.86 0.71 -6.43
N SER A 144 35.79 0.52 -5.11
CA SER A 144 34.65 0.85 -4.26
C SER A 144 34.50 2.37 -3.99
N THR A 145 34.19 3.15 -5.02
CA THR A 145 33.92 4.59 -4.89
C THR A 145 32.45 4.89 -5.21
N PRO A 146 31.72 5.70 -4.41
CA PRO A 146 30.31 6.05 -4.67
C PRO A 146 30.05 6.65 -6.06
N SER A 147 31.05 7.30 -6.65
CA SER A 147 31.03 7.82 -8.02
C SER A 147 30.89 6.74 -9.10
N GLN A 148 31.36 5.51 -8.86
CA GLN A 148 31.19 4.38 -9.79
C GLN A 148 29.82 3.67 -9.64
N LEU A 149 29.12 3.87 -8.51
CA LEU A 149 27.77 3.34 -8.31
C LEU A 149 26.72 4.16 -9.06
N ILE A 150 26.88 5.49 -9.14
CA ILE A 150 26.00 6.36 -9.93
C ILE A 150 26.13 6.07 -11.43
N THR A 151 27.32 5.75 -11.92
CA THR A 151 27.53 5.35 -13.33
C THR A 151 26.86 4.02 -13.70
N ASN A 152 26.43 3.21 -12.73
CA ASN A 152 25.72 1.95 -12.98
C ASN A 152 24.18 2.09 -12.97
N ILE A 153 23.64 3.26 -12.60
CA ILE A 153 22.20 3.50 -12.58
C ILE A 153 21.82 4.32 -13.83
N ASP A 154 21.40 3.63 -14.88
CA ASP A 154 21.01 4.29 -16.14
C ASP A 154 19.66 5.03 -16.04
N ARG A 155 18.74 4.47 -15.25
CA ARG A 155 17.36 4.96 -15.13
C ARG A 155 16.73 4.60 -13.78
N VAL A 156 15.77 5.43 -13.37
CA VAL A 156 14.99 5.23 -12.15
C VAL A 156 13.51 5.33 -12.49
N ASN A 157 12.71 4.34 -12.08
CA ASN A 157 11.28 4.38 -12.33
C ASN A 157 10.59 5.47 -11.48
N LEU A 158 9.70 6.25 -12.09
CA LEU A 158 9.00 7.34 -11.41
C LEU A 158 8.16 6.85 -10.22
N SER A 159 7.63 5.62 -10.26
CA SER A 159 6.92 5.04 -9.10
C SER A 159 7.83 4.85 -7.89
N ALA A 160 9.09 4.44 -8.12
CA ALA A 160 10.08 4.31 -7.05
C ALA A 160 10.45 5.67 -6.46
N ILE A 161 10.54 6.71 -7.31
CA ILE A 161 10.78 8.09 -6.85
C ILE A 161 9.62 8.55 -5.96
N PHE A 162 8.37 8.45 -6.43
CA PHE A 162 7.19 8.84 -5.65
C PHE A 162 7.06 8.07 -4.34
N MET A 163 7.41 6.78 -4.35
CA MET A 163 7.44 5.99 -3.13
C MET A 163 8.52 6.48 -2.16
N TYR A 164 9.73 6.77 -2.65
CA TYR A 164 10.84 7.26 -1.84
C TYR A 164 10.52 8.61 -1.17
N ILE A 165 9.92 9.56 -1.91
CA ILE A 165 9.53 10.87 -1.38
C ILE A 165 8.19 10.86 -0.63
N ASN A 166 7.60 9.68 -0.40
CA ASN A 166 6.29 9.51 0.23
C ASN A 166 5.17 10.35 -0.42
N ARG A 167 5.17 10.42 -1.76
CA ARG A 167 4.16 11.10 -2.60
C ARG A 167 3.32 10.11 -3.39
N SER A 168 2.83 9.09 -2.71
CA SER A 168 1.89 8.11 -3.26
C SER A 168 0.55 8.75 -3.69
N ASP A 169 0.21 9.92 -3.13
CA ASP A 169 -0.91 10.76 -3.58
C ASP A 169 -0.82 11.10 -5.07
N ILE A 170 0.38 11.39 -5.59
CA ILE A 170 0.58 11.69 -7.01
C ILE A 170 0.33 10.44 -7.86
N SER A 171 0.84 9.29 -7.42
CA SER A 171 0.60 8.03 -8.11
C SER A 171 -0.89 7.67 -8.15
N ASP A 172 -1.63 7.95 -7.08
CA ASP A 172 -3.08 7.76 -7.02
C ASP A 172 -3.81 8.70 -7.98
N ARG A 173 -3.43 9.98 -8.06
CA ARG A 173 -3.99 10.92 -9.05
C ARG A 173 -3.69 10.50 -10.49
N LEU A 174 -2.51 9.95 -10.76
CA LEU A 174 -2.17 9.40 -12.07
C LEU A 174 -2.99 8.15 -12.40
N PHE A 175 -3.31 7.32 -11.39
CA PHE A 175 -4.20 6.18 -11.57
C PHE A 175 -5.65 6.62 -11.83
N GLU A 176 -6.14 7.67 -11.16
CA GLU A 176 -7.42 8.32 -11.48
C GLU A 176 -7.43 8.87 -12.91
N ALA A 177 -6.35 9.55 -13.32
CA ALA A 177 -6.21 10.06 -14.69
C ALA A 177 -6.20 8.94 -15.73
N LYS A 178 -5.53 7.81 -15.46
CA LYS A 178 -5.58 6.59 -16.28
C LYS A 178 -7.01 6.08 -16.46
N PHE A 179 -7.81 6.04 -15.39
CA PHE A 179 -9.21 5.63 -15.46
C PHE A 179 -10.07 6.59 -16.29
N ILE A 180 -9.87 7.90 -16.15
CA ILE A 180 -10.57 8.92 -16.95
C ILE A 180 -10.20 8.79 -18.43
N TYR A 181 -8.91 8.63 -18.73
CA TYR A 181 -8.40 8.41 -20.09
C TYR A 181 -9.05 7.18 -20.71
N TYR A 182 -9.00 6.04 -20.02
CA TYR A 182 -9.63 4.80 -20.46
C TYR A 182 -11.12 4.98 -20.74
N SER A 183 -11.85 5.64 -19.84
CA SER A 183 -13.28 5.89 -20.00
C SER A 183 -13.57 6.74 -21.25
N LEU A 184 -12.82 7.82 -21.47
CA LEU A 184 -12.99 8.70 -22.64
C LEU A 184 -12.71 8.00 -23.97
N MET A 185 -11.80 7.00 -23.97
CA MET A 185 -11.48 6.19 -25.15
C MET A 185 -12.45 5.02 -25.38
N ALA A 186 -13.01 4.43 -24.32
CA ALA A 186 -13.91 3.28 -24.42
C ALA A 186 -15.36 3.69 -24.79
N ILE A 187 -15.86 4.79 -24.20
CA ILE A 187 -17.24 5.26 -24.34
C ILE A 187 -17.68 5.55 -25.80
N PRO A 188 -16.84 6.11 -26.70
CA PRO A 188 -17.25 6.44 -28.08
C PRO A 188 -17.64 5.22 -28.89
N GLY A 189 -16.91 4.12 -28.73
CA GLY A 189 -17.21 2.86 -29.41
C GLY A 189 -18.59 2.32 -29.03
N PHE A 190 -18.92 2.37 -27.74
CA PHE A 190 -20.24 2.00 -27.24
C PHE A 190 -21.32 2.98 -27.74
N SER A 191 -21.05 4.29 -27.67
CA SER A 191 -21.97 5.34 -28.10
C SER A 191 -22.29 5.28 -29.60
N ALA A 192 -21.32 4.91 -30.44
CA ALA A 192 -21.51 4.72 -31.86
C ALA A 192 -22.46 3.55 -32.17
N LEU A 193 -22.31 2.43 -31.45
CA LEU A 193 -23.21 1.28 -31.59
C LEU A 193 -24.63 1.62 -31.10
N CYS A 194 -24.76 2.34 -29.98
CA CYS A 194 -26.04 2.86 -29.52
C CYS A 194 -26.68 3.77 -30.57
N LEU A 195 -25.92 4.70 -31.16
CA LEU A 195 -26.41 5.59 -32.22
C LEU A 195 -26.95 4.81 -33.42
N ILE A 196 -26.22 3.78 -33.90
CA ILE A 196 -26.68 2.90 -34.98
C ILE A 196 -28.02 2.23 -34.62
N LEU A 197 -28.14 1.75 -33.38
CA LEU A 197 -29.35 1.11 -32.88
C LEU A 197 -30.52 2.10 -32.80
N MET A 198 -30.28 3.33 -32.38
CA MET A 198 -31.28 4.41 -32.40
C MET A 198 -31.71 4.77 -33.82
N ILE A 199 -30.78 4.79 -34.77
CA ILE A 199 -31.07 5.01 -36.19
C ILE A 199 -31.95 3.89 -36.75
N ILE A 200 -31.60 2.62 -36.50
CA ILE A 200 -32.37 1.44 -36.91
C ILE A 200 -33.79 1.51 -36.33
N MET A 201 -33.91 1.80 -35.03
CA MET A 201 -35.20 1.92 -34.35
C MET A 201 -36.01 3.09 -34.89
N GLY A 202 -35.38 4.24 -35.14
CA GLY A 202 -36.00 5.41 -35.76
C GLY A 202 -36.57 5.07 -37.14
N PHE A 203 -35.78 4.45 -38.02
CA PHE A 203 -36.25 4.05 -39.35
C PHE A 203 -37.37 2.99 -39.28
N TYR A 204 -37.27 2.01 -38.38
CA TYR A 204 -38.29 0.96 -38.21
C TYR A 204 -39.64 1.52 -37.73
N VAL A 205 -39.61 2.37 -36.68
CA VAL A 205 -40.82 2.95 -36.10
C VAL A 205 -41.46 3.94 -37.06
N TYR A 206 -40.65 4.71 -37.80
CA TYR A 206 -41.17 5.83 -38.58
C TYR A 206 -41.47 5.53 -40.04
N ARG A 207 -41.00 4.43 -40.64
CA ARG A 207 -41.24 3.83 -42.00
C ARG A 207 -41.27 4.77 -43.22
N ARG A 208 -41.86 5.96 -43.09
CA ARG A 208 -41.90 7.10 -44.00
C ARG A 208 -40.63 7.94 -43.85
N LEU A 209 -39.94 8.15 -44.98
CA LEU A 209 -38.75 8.99 -45.08
C LEU A 209 -38.92 10.39 -44.43
N PRO A 210 -40.00 11.15 -44.66
CA PRO A 210 -40.15 12.49 -44.05
C PRO A 210 -40.11 12.47 -42.52
N SER A 211 -40.71 11.44 -41.90
CA SER A 211 -40.71 11.29 -40.44
C SER A 211 -39.32 10.91 -39.90
N ALA A 212 -38.56 10.11 -40.64
CA ALA A 212 -37.18 9.76 -40.30
C ALA A 212 -36.22 10.96 -40.43
N PHE A 213 -36.40 11.81 -41.44
CA PHE A 213 -35.61 13.04 -41.57
C PHE A 213 -35.99 14.08 -40.52
N ARG A 214 -37.26 14.18 -40.14
CA ARG A 214 -37.67 15.00 -39.00
C ARG A 214 -37.04 14.49 -37.69
N TRP A 215 -37.00 13.17 -37.49
CA TRP A 215 -36.30 12.54 -36.37
C TRP A 215 -34.83 12.90 -36.34
N LEU A 216 -34.13 12.77 -37.49
CA LEU A 216 -32.72 13.12 -37.63
C LEU A 216 -32.49 14.61 -37.35
N GLY A 217 -33.35 15.48 -37.89
CA GLY A 217 -33.31 16.92 -37.66
C GLY A 217 -33.42 17.26 -36.18
N VAL A 218 -34.34 16.63 -35.44
CA VAL A 218 -34.45 16.84 -33.99
C VAL A 218 -33.22 16.34 -33.25
N SER A 219 -32.69 15.15 -33.57
CA SER A 219 -31.47 14.62 -32.95
C SER A 219 -30.26 15.54 -33.17
N LEU A 220 -30.08 16.06 -34.39
CA LEU A 220 -29.03 17.01 -34.73
C LEU A 220 -29.21 18.36 -34.02
N GLY A 221 -30.45 18.83 -33.88
CA GLY A 221 -30.77 20.06 -33.15
C GLY A 221 -30.43 19.94 -31.66
N ILE A 222 -30.74 18.80 -31.04
CA ILE A 222 -30.37 18.50 -29.65
C ILE A 222 -28.85 18.47 -29.50
N PHE A 223 -28.14 17.73 -30.36
CA PHE A 223 -26.67 17.73 -30.36
C PHE A 223 -26.11 19.15 -30.52
N GLY A 224 -26.60 19.91 -31.50
CA GLY A 224 -26.15 21.26 -31.79
C GLY A 224 -26.32 22.19 -30.59
N ALA A 225 -27.49 22.19 -29.96
CA ALA A 225 -27.78 22.99 -28.79
C ALA A 225 -26.85 22.63 -27.61
N VAL A 226 -26.70 21.35 -27.29
CA VAL A 226 -25.85 20.90 -26.17
C VAL A 226 -24.37 21.18 -26.44
N ALA A 227 -23.91 21.02 -27.68
CA ALA A 227 -22.52 21.33 -28.07
C ALA A 227 -22.21 22.83 -27.93
N ILE A 228 -23.14 23.71 -28.31
CA ILE A 228 -23.00 25.16 -28.14
C ILE A 228 -22.98 25.53 -26.66
N ILE A 229 -23.85 24.93 -25.84
CA ILE A 229 -23.86 25.15 -24.38
C ILE A 229 -22.53 24.72 -23.77
N LEU A 230 -22.05 23.51 -24.10
CA LEU A 230 -20.78 22.99 -23.59
C LEU A 230 -19.60 23.86 -24.02
N SER A 231 -19.55 24.27 -25.29
CA SER A 231 -18.52 25.16 -25.81
C SER A 231 -18.52 26.52 -25.10
N SER A 232 -19.71 27.09 -24.88
CA SER A 232 -19.86 28.35 -24.14
C SER A 232 -19.38 28.21 -22.69
N ALA A 233 -19.70 27.09 -22.03
CA ALA A 233 -19.24 26.80 -20.68
C ALA A 233 -17.71 26.67 -20.61
N LEU A 234 -17.09 25.98 -21.58
CA LEU A 234 -15.63 25.86 -21.66
C LEU A 234 -14.96 27.21 -21.93
N LEU A 235 -15.54 28.06 -22.78
CA LEU A 235 -15.03 29.40 -23.06
C LEU A 235 -15.13 30.32 -21.83
N ILE A 236 -16.24 30.27 -21.10
CA ILE A 236 -16.41 30.99 -19.82
C ILE A 236 -15.39 30.48 -18.80
N TYR A 237 -15.20 29.17 -18.71
CA TYR A 237 -14.20 28.59 -17.84
C TYR A 237 -12.79 29.11 -18.17
N GLU A 238 -12.39 29.05 -19.45
CA GLU A 238 -11.07 29.51 -19.90
C GLU A 238 -10.84 31.00 -19.65
N ARG A 239 -11.85 31.86 -19.89
CA ARG A 239 -11.67 33.32 -19.82
C ARG A 239 -11.92 33.93 -18.45
N SER A 240 -12.75 33.30 -17.61
CA SER A 240 -13.20 33.90 -16.36
C SER A 240 -12.80 33.08 -15.14
N ILE A 241 -13.07 31.76 -15.15
CA ILE A 241 -12.90 30.94 -13.94
C ILE A 241 -11.43 30.54 -13.76
N MET A 242 -10.78 30.11 -14.83
CA MET A 242 -9.42 29.56 -14.80
C MET A 242 -8.39 30.60 -14.37
N PRO A 243 -8.35 31.85 -14.89
CA PRO A 243 -7.38 32.85 -14.46
C PRO A 243 -7.46 33.17 -12.97
N GLU A 244 -8.67 33.19 -12.40
CA GLU A 244 -8.88 33.46 -10.96
C GLU A 244 -8.49 32.27 -10.06
N SER A 245 -8.55 31.05 -10.59
CA SER A 245 -8.33 29.80 -9.81
C SER A 245 -6.98 29.13 -10.06
N ILE A 246 -6.11 29.73 -10.89
CA ILE A 246 -4.84 29.11 -11.27
C ILE A 246 -3.76 29.16 -10.17
N TYR A 247 -3.89 30.06 -9.19
CA TYR A 247 -2.85 30.33 -8.19
C TYR A 247 -2.29 29.07 -7.51
N PRO A 248 -3.12 28.13 -6.99
CA PRO A 248 -2.61 26.92 -6.35
C PRO A 248 -1.78 26.04 -7.28
N ILE A 249 -2.13 26.02 -8.58
CA ILE A 249 -1.40 25.26 -9.60
C ILE A 249 -0.06 25.94 -9.86
N THR A 250 -0.07 27.26 -10.09
CA THR A 250 1.15 28.03 -10.37
C THR A 250 2.11 28.09 -9.19
N ALA A 251 1.61 28.07 -7.95
CA ALA A 251 2.46 28.04 -6.76
C ALA A 251 3.15 26.68 -6.54
N SER A 252 2.63 25.61 -7.13
CA SER A 252 3.14 24.24 -6.98
C SER A 252 4.15 23.82 -8.05
N LEU A 253 4.26 24.58 -9.14
CA LEU A 253 5.10 24.26 -10.29
C LEU A 253 6.23 25.28 -10.42
N PRO A 254 7.49 24.84 -10.62
CA PRO A 254 8.64 25.73 -10.77
C PRO A 254 8.72 26.31 -12.21
N LEU A 255 7.59 26.77 -12.74
CA LEU A 255 7.45 27.37 -14.07
C LEU A 255 6.77 28.72 -13.95
N GLN A 256 6.98 29.60 -14.93
CA GLN A 256 6.33 30.91 -14.93
C GLN A 256 4.80 30.77 -14.99
N SER A 257 4.08 31.51 -14.15
CA SER A 257 2.62 31.46 -14.09
C SER A 257 1.96 31.74 -15.44
N GLU A 258 2.50 32.68 -16.21
CA GLU A 258 2.05 33.01 -17.57
C GLU A 258 2.18 31.83 -18.54
N THR A 259 3.25 31.03 -18.39
CA THR A 259 3.50 29.84 -19.21
C THR A 259 2.48 28.76 -18.88
N ILE A 260 2.25 28.50 -17.58
CA ILE A 260 1.25 27.51 -17.12
C ILE A 260 -0.15 27.92 -17.58
N ALA A 261 -0.50 29.20 -17.45
CA ALA A 261 -1.80 29.71 -17.84
C ALA A 261 -2.04 29.57 -19.34
N SER A 262 -1.06 30.00 -20.15
CA SER A 262 -1.12 29.91 -21.61
C SER A 262 -1.16 28.46 -22.09
N TYR A 263 -0.44 27.57 -21.43
CA TYR A 263 -0.46 26.14 -21.72
C TYR A 263 -1.84 25.52 -21.52
N ILE A 264 -2.47 25.78 -20.37
CA ILE A 264 -3.82 25.25 -20.07
C ILE A 264 -4.86 25.85 -21.02
N SER A 265 -4.76 27.15 -21.33
CA SER A 265 -5.62 27.80 -22.33
C SER A 265 -5.48 27.13 -23.71
N ASP A 266 -4.27 26.88 -24.17
CA ASP A 266 -4.03 26.18 -25.44
C ASP A 266 -4.52 24.72 -25.45
N CYS A 267 -4.63 24.07 -24.29
CA CYS A 267 -5.26 22.75 -24.17
C CYS A 267 -6.79 22.82 -24.34
N ILE A 268 -7.44 23.86 -23.82
CA ILE A 268 -8.91 24.00 -23.78
C ILE A 268 -9.44 24.61 -25.07
N THR A 269 -8.71 25.57 -25.65
CA THR A 269 -9.07 26.31 -26.87
C THR A 269 -9.55 25.42 -28.03
N PRO A 270 -8.79 24.39 -28.48
CA PRO A 270 -9.19 23.59 -29.63
C PRO A 270 -10.46 22.78 -29.35
N ILE A 271 -10.70 22.38 -28.09
CA ILE A 271 -11.88 21.60 -27.70
C ILE A 271 -13.14 22.46 -27.81
N TRP A 272 -13.18 23.64 -27.18
CA TRP A 272 -14.38 24.46 -27.24
C TRP A 272 -14.63 24.97 -28.66
N ALA A 273 -13.59 25.32 -29.41
CA ALA A 273 -13.73 25.81 -30.78
C ALA A 273 -14.30 24.72 -31.71
N PHE A 274 -13.79 23.49 -31.60
CA PHE A 274 -14.30 22.37 -32.38
C PHE A 274 -15.75 22.02 -32.03
N MET A 275 -16.10 22.05 -30.74
CA MET A 275 -17.49 21.84 -30.29
C MET A 275 -18.43 22.95 -30.77
N LEU A 276 -17.98 24.21 -30.80
CA LEU A 276 -18.77 25.33 -31.33
C LEU A 276 -19.07 25.14 -32.81
N ILE A 277 -18.03 24.89 -33.61
CA ILE A 277 -18.14 24.72 -35.06
C ILE A 277 -19.06 23.53 -35.37
N SER A 278 -18.86 22.40 -34.68
CA SER A 278 -19.69 21.20 -34.83
C SER A 278 -21.14 21.47 -34.43
N GLY A 279 -21.37 22.22 -33.35
CA GLY A 279 -22.70 22.57 -32.87
C GLY A 279 -23.46 23.50 -33.82
N VAL A 280 -22.79 24.53 -34.35
CA VAL A 280 -23.36 25.44 -35.36
C VAL A 280 -23.68 24.68 -36.64
N PHE A 281 -22.74 23.87 -37.14
CA PHE A 281 -22.94 23.07 -38.34
C PHE A 281 -24.14 22.11 -38.19
N ALA A 282 -24.25 21.41 -37.06
CA ALA A 282 -25.38 20.53 -36.82
C ALA A 282 -26.72 21.26 -36.64
N SER A 283 -26.70 22.47 -36.08
CA SER A 283 -27.90 23.31 -35.96
C SER A 283 -28.40 23.74 -37.35
N ILE A 284 -27.49 24.11 -38.26
CA ILE A 284 -27.83 24.40 -39.66
C ILE A 284 -28.39 23.16 -40.34
N LEU A 285 -27.72 22.01 -40.20
CA LEU A 285 -28.17 20.75 -40.78
C LEU A 285 -29.54 20.31 -40.24
N SER A 286 -29.81 20.56 -38.95
CA SER A 286 -31.10 20.33 -38.32
C SER A 286 -32.21 21.13 -39.01
N ILE A 287 -32.00 22.43 -39.22
CA ILE A 287 -32.96 23.32 -39.90
C ILE A 287 -33.22 22.80 -41.32
N VAL A 288 -32.17 22.40 -42.04
CA VAL A 288 -32.28 21.83 -43.40
C VAL A 288 -33.11 20.54 -43.39
N CYS A 289 -32.82 19.60 -42.47
CA CYS A 289 -33.56 18.35 -42.35
C CYS A 289 -35.04 18.55 -41.97
N LEU A 290 -35.36 19.57 -41.19
CA LEU A 290 -36.73 19.87 -40.77
C LEU A 290 -37.57 20.54 -41.87
N ASN A 291 -36.93 21.30 -42.77
CA ASN A 291 -37.62 22.09 -43.79
C ASN A 291 -37.53 21.50 -45.22
N LEU A 292 -36.78 20.41 -45.43
CA LEU A 292 -36.63 19.83 -46.76
C LEU A 292 -37.98 19.30 -47.31
N PRO A 293 -38.48 19.79 -48.45
CA PRO A 293 -39.64 19.19 -49.11
C PRO A 293 -39.24 17.83 -49.70
N PHE A 294 -39.65 16.74 -49.05
CA PHE A 294 -39.30 15.39 -49.47
C PHE A 294 -40.06 14.95 -50.73
N THR A 295 -39.48 15.17 -51.91
CA THR A 295 -39.92 14.60 -53.19
C THR A 295 -38.89 13.61 -53.74
N PHE A 296 -38.50 12.60 -52.98
CA PHE A 296 -37.63 11.52 -53.47
C PHE A 296 -38.46 10.31 -53.92
N SER A 297 -38.80 10.24 -55.21
CA SER A 297 -39.52 9.10 -55.79
C SER A 297 -38.59 7.92 -56.20
N TRP A 298 -37.28 8.17 -56.30
CA TRP A 298 -36.30 7.22 -56.87
C TRP A 298 -35.96 6.02 -55.98
N ALA A 299 -36.20 6.09 -54.67
CA ALA A 299 -35.83 5.02 -53.73
C ALA A 299 -36.87 3.88 -53.67
N GLN A 300 -38.00 4.01 -54.38
CA GLN A 300 -39.09 3.04 -54.36
C GLN A 300 -39.07 2.03 -55.52
N THR A 301 -38.15 2.15 -56.47
CA THR A 301 -38.15 1.37 -57.72
C THR A 301 -37.76 -0.11 -57.60
N PRO A 302 -36.83 -0.56 -56.73
CA PRO A 302 -36.46 -1.98 -56.71
C PRO A 302 -37.40 -2.88 -55.89
N LEU A 303 -38.11 -2.36 -54.88
CA LEU A 303 -38.99 -3.15 -54.00
C LEU A 303 -40.42 -3.35 -54.54
N LYS A 304 -40.84 -2.60 -55.56
CA LYS A 304 -42.21 -2.66 -56.13
C LYS A 304 -42.55 -3.95 -56.90
N ARG A 305 -41.58 -4.84 -57.13
CA ARG A 305 -41.78 -6.13 -57.84
C ARG A 305 -42.22 -7.28 -56.92
N LEU A 306 -42.18 -7.11 -55.60
CA LEU A 306 -42.57 -8.12 -54.61
C LEU A 306 -44.00 -7.85 -54.11
N SER A 307 -44.70 -8.90 -53.66
CA SER A 307 -46.00 -8.72 -53.00
C SER A 307 -45.83 -7.91 -51.70
N GLU A 308 -46.81 -7.07 -51.35
CA GLU A 308 -46.75 -6.20 -50.16
C GLU A 308 -46.45 -6.98 -48.87
N ARG A 309 -46.95 -8.22 -48.79
CA ARG A 309 -46.72 -9.13 -47.66
C ARG A 309 -45.27 -9.62 -47.61
N ALA A 310 -44.70 -10.02 -48.74
CA ALA A 310 -43.29 -10.42 -48.82
C ALA A 310 -42.34 -9.24 -48.53
N GLN A 311 -42.70 -8.04 -49.02
CA GLN A 311 -41.94 -6.81 -48.77
C GLN A 311 -41.91 -6.46 -47.28
N SER A 312 -43.07 -6.51 -46.59
CA SER A 312 -43.12 -6.22 -45.15
C SER A 312 -42.36 -7.23 -44.31
N ILE A 313 -42.36 -8.51 -44.71
CA ILE A 313 -41.60 -9.56 -44.02
C ILE A 313 -40.10 -9.33 -44.21
N LEU A 314 -39.64 -9.12 -45.45
CA LEU A 314 -38.23 -8.92 -45.79
C LEU A 314 -37.64 -7.67 -45.11
N VAL A 315 -38.38 -6.57 -45.09
CA VAL A 315 -37.96 -5.35 -44.39
C VAL A 315 -37.91 -5.58 -42.88
N GLY A 316 -38.89 -6.28 -42.32
CA GLY A 316 -38.93 -6.62 -40.89
C GLY A 316 -37.78 -7.54 -40.47
N THR A 317 -37.46 -8.57 -41.27
CA THR A 317 -36.34 -9.48 -41.01
C THR A 317 -35.00 -8.76 -41.16
N LEU A 318 -34.85 -7.86 -42.13
CA LEU A 318 -33.64 -7.05 -42.28
C LEU A 318 -33.39 -6.16 -41.05
N TYR A 319 -34.41 -5.44 -40.57
CA TYR A 319 -34.27 -4.62 -39.36
C TYR A 319 -34.00 -5.45 -38.11
N ALA A 320 -34.67 -6.60 -37.96
CA ALA A 320 -34.43 -7.52 -36.84
C ALA A 320 -32.99 -8.08 -36.86
N LEU A 321 -32.48 -8.44 -38.03
CA LEU A 321 -31.11 -8.90 -38.21
C LEU A 321 -30.11 -7.78 -37.89
N SER A 322 -30.31 -6.57 -38.43
CA SER A 322 -29.45 -5.42 -38.13
C SER A 322 -29.44 -5.07 -36.64
N PHE A 323 -30.60 -5.17 -35.97
CA PHE A 323 -30.71 -4.98 -34.53
C PHE A 323 -29.93 -6.06 -33.76
N ALA A 324 -30.11 -7.33 -34.11
CA ALA A 324 -29.41 -8.44 -33.46
C ALA A 324 -27.88 -8.32 -33.62
N ILE A 325 -27.41 -7.93 -34.81
CA ILE A 325 -25.99 -7.69 -35.08
C ILE A 325 -25.48 -6.52 -34.22
N ALA A 326 -26.15 -5.36 -34.25
CA ALA A 326 -25.74 -4.20 -33.45
C ALA A 326 -25.72 -4.51 -31.96
N PHE A 327 -26.73 -5.23 -31.46
CA PHE A 327 -26.81 -5.65 -30.06
C PHE A 327 -25.72 -6.65 -29.69
N SER A 328 -25.39 -7.61 -30.57
CA SER A 328 -24.26 -8.53 -30.36
C SER A 328 -22.92 -7.78 -30.27
N PHE A 329 -22.71 -6.76 -31.10
CA PHE A 329 -21.51 -5.91 -31.01
C PHE A 329 -21.47 -5.11 -29.70
N ILE A 330 -22.61 -4.64 -29.20
CA ILE A 330 -22.69 -3.96 -27.90
C ILE A 330 -22.28 -4.92 -26.77
N ILE A 331 -22.80 -6.15 -26.76
CA ILE A 331 -22.44 -7.17 -25.77
C ILE A 331 -20.93 -7.47 -25.86
N TYR A 332 -20.41 -7.71 -27.07
CA TYR A 332 -19.00 -7.99 -27.28
C TYR A 332 -18.11 -6.83 -26.78
N ARG A 333 -18.47 -5.58 -27.09
CA ARG A 333 -17.75 -4.41 -26.59
C ARG A 333 -17.84 -4.26 -25.07
N ALA A 334 -18.99 -4.55 -24.48
CA ALA A 334 -19.16 -4.53 -23.03
C ALA A 334 -18.28 -5.57 -22.32
N ASP A 335 -18.10 -6.76 -22.92
CA ASP A 335 -17.22 -7.79 -22.36
C ASP A 335 -15.74 -7.40 -22.44
N ILE A 336 -15.29 -6.81 -23.56
CA ILE A 336 -13.94 -6.23 -23.66
C ILE A 336 -13.73 -5.17 -22.57
N ILE A 337 -14.67 -4.23 -22.44
CA ILE A 337 -14.59 -3.17 -21.44
C ILE A 337 -14.52 -3.76 -20.03
N ARG A 338 -15.33 -4.78 -19.75
CA ARG A 338 -15.33 -5.48 -18.45
C ARG A 338 -13.98 -6.14 -18.18
N ASN A 339 -13.41 -6.81 -19.17
CA ASN A 339 -12.12 -7.48 -19.04
C ASN A 339 -11.01 -6.45 -18.75
N ASP A 340 -10.93 -5.40 -19.56
CA ASP A 340 -9.94 -4.32 -19.38
C ASP A 340 -10.10 -3.58 -18.05
N PHE A 341 -11.34 -3.40 -17.60
CA PHE A 341 -11.65 -2.80 -16.30
C PHE A 341 -11.12 -3.63 -15.13
N ASN A 342 -11.27 -4.95 -15.23
CA ASN A 342 -10.80 -5.89 -14.21
C ASN A 342 -9.27 -6.03 -14.24
N THR A 343 -8.66 -6.15 -15.42
CA THR A 343 -7.20 -6.30 -15.56
C THR A 343 -6.44 -5.07 -15.08
N ASN A 344 -6.98 -3.87 -15.28
CA ASN A 344 -6.40 -2.62 -14.78
C ASN A 344 -6.83 -2.28 -13.34
N ASN A 345 -7.66 -3.11 -12.70
CA ASN A 345 -8.19 -2.92 -11.35
C ASN A 345 -8.87 -1.54 -11.15
N PHE A 346 -9.61 -1.05 -12.16
CA PHE A 346 -10.28 0.25 -12.08
C PHE A 346 -11.39 0.32 -11.01
N SER A 347 -11.80 -0.83 -10.46
CA SER A 347 -12.62 -0.87 -9.24
C SER A 347 -11.96 -0.12 -8.08
N LEU A 348 -10.63 -0.21 -7.96
CA LEU A 348 -9.88 0.52 -6.96
C LEU A 348 -9.96 2.04 -7.20
N ALA A 349 -9.85 2.50 -8.46
CA ALA A 349 -9.93 3.92 -8.80
C ALA A 349 -11.29 4.51 -8.39
N ILE A 350 -12.39 3.82 -8.73
CA ILE A 350 -13.74 4.23 -8.35
C ILE A 350 -13.90 4.27 -6.82
N SER A 351 -13.36 3.28 -6.11
CA SER A 351 -13.43 3.24 -4.64
C SER A 351 -12.70 4.44 -4.00
N LYS A 352 -11.53 4.82 -4.55
CA LYS A 352 -10.75 5.98 -4.09
C LYS A 352 -11.46 7.31 -4.40
N MET A 353 -12.04 7.46 -5.60
CA MET A 353 -12.81 8.65 -5.96
C MET A 353 -14.06 8.83 -5.08
N LYS A 354 -14.74 7.72 -4.71
CA LYS A 354 -15.93 7.76 -3.86
C LYS A 354 -15.59 8.02 -2.39
N ASN A 355 -14.46 7.52 -1.92
CA ASN A 355 -14.00 7.65 -0.54
C ASN A 355 -12.76 8.54 -0.48
N ALA A 356 -12.85 9.78 -0.98
CA ALA A 356 -11.71 10.71 -1.03
C ALA A 356 -11.05 11.00 0.33
N ASN A 357 -11.71 10.66 1.45
CA ASN A 357 -11.19 10.82 2.82
C ASN A 357 -10.47 9.58 3.36
N THR A 358 -10.47 8.45 2.66
CA THR A 358 -9.59 7.34 3.01
C THR A 358 -8.25 7.60 2.37
N VAL A 359 -7.39 8.35 3.08
CA VAL A 359 -5.96 8.33 2.83
C VAL A 359 -5.56 6.86 2.93
N THR A 360 -5.38 6.22 1.78
CA THR A 360 -4.68 4.96 1.75
C THR A 360 -3.25 5.40 2.06
N GLN A 361 -2.86 5.35 3.32
CA GLN A 361 -1.44 5.40 3.63
C GLN A 361 -0.86 4.24 2.85
N VAL A 362 -0.24 4.56 1.72
CA VAL A 362 0.75 3.69 1.12
C VAL A 362 1.90 3.76 2.10
N ILE A 363 1.78 2.95 3.15
CA ILE A 363 2.93 2.52 3.91
C ILE A 363 3.85 1.95 2.84
N SER A 364 5.00 2.59 2.62
CA SER A 364 6.00 2.15 1.66
C SER A 364 6.05 0.64 1.68
N ALA A 365 5.77 0.04 0.53
CA ALA A 365 6.08 -1.35 0.34
C ALA A 365 7.59 -1.46 0.51
N LYS A 366 8.04 -1.82 1.70
CA LYS A 366 9.14 -2.77 1.77
C LYS A 366 8.58 -4.08 1.22
N ASP A 367 8.53 -4.08 -0.10
CA ASP A 367 8.41 -5.18 -1.03
C ASP A 367 7.07 -5.94 -1.04
N GLU A 368 6.56 -6.14 -2.26
CA GLU A 368 5.59 -7.17 -2.69
C GLU A 368 4.79 -7.90 -1.60
N ALA A 369 3.78 -7.25 -0.98
CA ALA A 369 2.89 -7.89 0.00
C ALA A 369 3.58 -8.94 0.90
N ILE A 370 4.77 -8.62 1.42
CA ILE A 370 5.52 -9.57 2.23
C ILE A 370 4.83 -9.67 3.59
N TYR A 371 4.41 -10.88 3.96
CA TYR A 371 4.00 -11.17 5.31
C TYR A 371 5.28 -11.48 6.09
N THR A 372 5.87 -10.45 6.71
CA THR A 372 7.07 -10.67 7.55
C THR A 372 6.62 -11.02 8.95
N LEU A 373 7.01 -12.18 9.44
CA LEU A 373 6.96 -12.50 10.86
C LEU A 373 8.31 -12.13 11.47
N GLN A 374 8.31 -11.22 12.43
CA GLN A 374 9.49 -10.86 13.21
C GLN A 374 9.30 -11.37 14.64
N VAL A 375 10.17 -12.28 15.07
CA VAL A 375 10.19 -12.75 16.46
C VAL A 375 11.30 -12.00 17.19
N LYS A 376 10.94 -11.28 18.25
CA LYS A 376 11.88 -10.56 19.11
C LYS A 376 12.02 -11.32 20.42
N LEU A 377 13.24 -11.72 20.75
CA LEU A 377 13.60 -12.38 22.00
C LEU A 377 14.22 -11.35 22.92
N CYS A 378 13.66 -11.21 24.12
CA CYS A 378 14.24 -10.40 25.17
C CYS A 378 14.25 -11.16 26.49
N ASP A 379 15.23 -10.86 27.31
CA ASP A 379 15.32 -11.31 28.69
C ASP A 379 14.15 -10.73 29.49
N SER A 380 13.44 -11.59 30.23
CA SER A 380 12.26 -11.21 31.02
C SER A 380 12.57 -10.29 32.22
N GLU A 381 13.80 -10.31 32.75
CA GLU A 381 14.24 -9.49 33.87
C GLU A 381 14.90 -8.19 33.41
N SER A 382 15.83 -8.27 32.45
CA SER A 382 16.61 -7.10 32.01
C SER A 382 16.00 -6.36 30.83
N GLY A 383 15.13 -7.00 30.04
CA GLY A 383 14.57 -6.46 28.80
C GLY A 383 15.58 -6.38 27.65
N GLU A 384 16.82 -6.82 27.86
CA GLU A 384 17.89 -6.82 26.86
C GLU A 384 17.63 -7.89 25.78
N PRO A 385 18.08 -7.66 24.53
CA PRO A 385 17.89 -8.61 23.44
C PRO A 385 18.73 -9.87 23.62
N VAL A 386 18.16 -11.04 23.29
CA VAL A 386 18.86 -12.34 23.37
C VAL A 386 19.23 -12.88 21.98
N PRO A 387 20.51 -12.80 21.55
CA PRO A 387 20.97 -13.26 20.24
C PRO A 387 21.24 -14.78 20.19
N GLY A 388 21.40 -15.34 18.98
CA GLY A 388 21.95 -16.68 18.75
C GLY A 388 20.96 -17.86 18.90
N ILE A 389 19.72 -17.60 19.28
CA ILE A 389 18.69 -18.64 19.40
C ILE A 389 18.08 -18.96 18.03
N ARG A 390 18.04 -20.25 17.67
CA ARG A 390 17.46 -20.74 16.41
C ARG A 390 15.99 -21.08 16.60
N MET A 391 15.18 -20.60 15.66
CA MET A 391 13.73 -20.78 15.62
C MET A 391 13.32 -21.38 14.29
N ASN A 392 12.37 -22.32 14.33
CA ASN A 392 11.75 -22.92 13.16
C ASN A 392 10.30 -22.47 13.02
N VAL A 393 9.91 -22.00 11.84
CA VAL A 393 8.55 -21.64 11.48
C VAL A 393 8.00 -22.62 10.45
N GLY A 394 6.97 -23.37 10.86
CA GLY A 394 6.27 -24.34 10.04
C GLY A 394 4.81 -23.97 9.79
N GLY A 395 4.31 -24.08 8.56
CA GLY A 395 2.90 -23.80 8.26
C GLY A 395 2.56 -23.76 6.77
N LYS A 396 1.25 -23.62 6.47
CA LYS A 396 0.74 -23.50 5.09
C LYS A 396 0.17 -22.10 4.85
N SER A 397 0.62 -21.44 3.78
CA SER A 397 0.03 -20.19 3.32
C SER A 397 -1.14 -20.43 2.35
N SER A 398 -2.07 -19.48 2.33
CA SER A 398 -3.24 -19.41 1.46
C SER A 398 -3.00 -18.57 0.20
N SER A 399 -2.02 -17.65 0.21
CA SER A 399 -1.64 -16.84 -0.95
C SER A 399 -0.23 -16.25 -0.76
N PRO A 400 0.75 -16.59 -1.62
CA PRO A 400 0.71 -17.73 -2.55
C PRO A 400 0.50 -19.05 -1.78
N GLU A 401 -0.09 -20.08 -2.37
CA GLU A 401 -0.28 -21.37 -1.69
C GLU A 401 1.06 -22.13 -1.62
N ASN A 402 1.68 -22.19 -0.44
CA ASN A 402 2.98 -22.83 -0.25
C ASN A 402 3.10 -23.40 1.17
N TYR A 403 3.99 -24.38 1.36
CA TYR A 403 4.34 -24.91 2.67
C TYR A 403 5.70 -24.36 3.08
N TYR A 404 5.77 -23.80 4.28
CA TYR A 404 6.99 -23.22 4.85
C TYR A 404 7.51 -24.11 5.99
N ASN A 405 8.82 -24.29 6.02
CA ASN A 405 9.57 -24.89 7.12
C ASN A 405 10.95 -24.21 7.14
N LEU A 406 10.97 -22.99 7.68
CA LEU A 406 12.13 -22.09 7.61
C LEU A 406 12.78 -21.98 8.99
N ILE A 407 14.11 -22.03 9.03
CA ILE A 407 14.89 -21.83 10.25
C ILE A 407 15.63 -20.50 10.14
N SER A 408 15.55 -19.69 11.19
CA SER A 408 16.28 -18.43 11.32
C SER A 408 16.86 -18.30 12.73
N GLU A 409 17.96 -17.59 12.85
CA GLU A 409 18.68 -17.35 14.10
C GLU A 409 18.49 -15.88 14.53
N ALA A 410 18.32 -15.64 15.82
CA ALA A 410 18.18 -14.29 16.35
C ALA A 410 19.50 -13.50 16.19
N ASP A 411 19.42 -12.31 15.60
CA ASP A 411 20.54 -11.39 15.40
C ASP A 411 21.01 -10.73 16.73
N ASP A 412 21.99 -9.82 16.63
CA ASP A 412 22.53 -9.04 17.75
C ASP A 412 21.48 -8.17 18.48
N LYS A 413 20.31 -7.96 17.88
CA LYS A 413 19.15 -7.27 18.45
C LYS A 413 18.08 -8.24 18.95
N GLY A 414 18.43 -9.52 19.10
CA GLY A 414 17.54 -10.58 19.56
C GLY A 414 16.38 -10.82 18.58
N THR A 415 16.56 -10.51 17.30
CA THR A 415 15.48 -10.52 16.32
C THR A 415 15.71 -11.60 15.27
N ALA A 416 14.71 -12.44 15.02
CA ALA A 416 14.66 -13.30 13.84
C ALA A 416 13.52 -12.88 12.91
N ARG A 417 13.76 -12.92 11.60
CA ARG A 417 12.81 -12.48 10.57
C ARG A 417 12.52 -13.59 9.58
N PHE A 418 11.24 -13.81 9.32
CA PHE A 418 10.73 -14.79 8.38
C PHE A 418 9.84 -14.10 7.35
N THR A 419 10.10 -14.36 6.07
CA THR A 419 9.25 -13.91 4.96
C THR A 419 8.31 -15.05 4.58
N LEU A 420 7.01 -14.86 4.80
CA LEU A 420 5.96 -15.87 4.67
C LEU A 420 4.82 -15.36 3.76
N GLY A 421 3.85 -16.21 3.47
CA GLY A 421 2.57 -15.85 2.84
C GLY A 421 1.43 -15.68 3.86
N LYS A 422 0.25 -15.28 3.40
CA LYS A 422 -0.95 -15.17 4.26
C LYS A 422 -1.35 -16.53 4.84
N GLY A 423 -1.43 -16.70 6.16
CA GLY A 423 -1.88 -17.97 6.76
C GLY A 423 -1.48 -18.18 8.21
N ALA A 424 -1.74 -19.39 8.72
CA ALA A 424 -1.44 -19.78 10.08
C ALA A 424 -0.10 -20.55 10.16
N PHE A 425 0.75 -20.13 11.10
CA PHE A 425 2.10 -20.65 11.28
C PHE A 425 2.34 -21.03 12.74
N ARG A 426 3.19 -22.04 12.93
CA ARG A 426 3.68 -22.52 14.22
C ARG A 426 5.17 -22.19 14.32
N ILE A 427 5.53 -21.47 15.37
CA ILE A 427 6.89 -21.10 15.74
C ILE A 427 7.35 -22.10 16.80
N SER A 428 8.52 -22.69 16.60
CA SER A 428 9.13 -23.63 17.53
C SER A 428 10.60 -23.29 17.74
N PHE A 429 11.07 -23.54 18.95
CA PHE A 429 12.41 -23.20 19.39
C PHE A 429 13.32 -24.43 19.30
N VAL A 430 14.53 -24.27 18.77
CA VAL A 430 15.51 -25.37 18.63
C VAL A 430 16.23 -25.53 19.97
N PRO A 431 16.03 -26.61 20.74
CA PRO A 431 16.57 -26.72 22.10
C PRO A 431 18.09 -26.62 22.17
N GLU A 432 18.82 -27.11 21.15
CA GLU A 432 20.29 -27.06 21.16
C GLU A 432 20.85 -25.64 20.99
N SER A 433 20.01 -24.65 20.64
CA SER A 433 20.42 -23.25 20.51
C SER A 433 20.24 -22.41 21.77
N PHE A 434 19.65 -22.98 22.83
CA PHE A 434 19.50 -22.31 24.11
C PHE A 434 20.76 -22.47 24.96
N THR A 435 21.19 -21.39 25.60
CA THR A 435 22.16 -21.47 26.70
C THR A 435 21.47 -22.08 27.92
N SER A 436 22.24 -22.68 28.85
CA SER A 436 21.72 -23.29 30.09
C SER A 436 21.06 -22.28 31.06
N GLU A 437 20.95 -21.02 30.64
CA GLU A 437 20.47 -19.88 31.42
C GLU A 437 19.00 -19.57 31.15
N TYR A 438 18.38 -20.09 30.08
CA TYR A 438 16.98 -19.79 29.72
C TYR A 438 16.13 -21.06 29.56
N VAL A 439 14.86 -20.98 29.97
CA VAL A 439 13.88 -22.05 29.73
C VAL A 439 13.44 -21.99 28.26
N VAL A 440 13.37 -23.15 27.60
CA VAL A 440 12.87 -23.24 26.22
C VAL A 440 11.35 -23.01 26.22
N PRO A 441 10.83 -21.99 25.51
CA PRO A 441 9.40 -21.71 25.49
C PRO A 441 8.59 -22.76 24.72
N ASP A 442 7.31 -22.85 25.04
CA ASP A 442 6.35 -23.64 24.26
C ASP A 442 6.16 -23.07 22.84
N PRO A 443 5.81 -23.92 21.85
CA PRO A 443 5.54 -23.47 20.49
C PRO A 443 4.40 -22.45 20.40
N ILE A 444 4.60 -21.38 19.65
CA ILE A 444 3.66 -20.26 19.51
C ILE A 444 2.93 -20.38 18.17
N TYR A 445 1.63 -20.10 18.16
CA TYR A 445 0.82 -20.08 16.94
C TYR A 445 0.42 -18.66 16.56
N CYS A 446 0.60 -18.30 15.30
CA CYS A 446 0.24 -16.99 14.78
C CYS A 446 -0.48 -17.07 13.43
N ASP A 447 -1.47 -16.21 13.21
CA ASP A 447 -2.22 -16.12 11.95
C ASP A 447 -1.97 -14.78 11.27
N LEU A 448 -1.28 -14.81 10.13
CA LEU A 448 -0.91 -13.64 9.33
C LEU A 448 -2.06 -13.26 8.40
N LYS A 449 -2.94 -12.37 8.86
CA LYS A 449 -4.17 -11.98 8.15
C LYS A 449 -4.00 -10.80 7.19
N SER A 450 -3.04 -9.91 7.45
CA SER A 450 -2.76 -8.68 6.70
C SER A 450 -1.28 -8.58 6.34
N ALA A 451 -0.97 -8.00 5.17
CA ALA A 451 0.40 -7.76 4.74
C ALA A 451 1.12 -6.76 5.67
N GLY A 452 2.44 -6.90 5.82
CA GLY A 452 3.27 -6.11 6.73
C GLY A 452 4.04 -6.97 7.73
N THR A 453 4.71 -6.32 8.68
CA THR A 453 5.48 -7.00 9.72
C THR A 453 4.62 -7.28 10.95
N THR A 454 4.36 -8.55 11.23
CA THR A 454 3.81 -8.99 12.53
C THR A 454 4.97 -9.23 13.48
N ILE A 455 5.00 -8.53 14.60
CA ILE A 455 6.03 -8.68 15.62
C ILE A 455 5.47 -9.52 16.77
N ILE A 456 6.15 -10.61 17.11
CA ILE A 456 5.89 -11.40 18.30
C ILE A 456 7.09 -11.23 19.22
N THR A 457 6.85 -10.63 20.38
CA THR A 457 7.86 -10.56 21.43
C THR A 457 7.71 -11.79 22.32
N VAL A 458 8.81 -12.50 22.54
CA VAL A 458 8.89 -13.64 23.45
C VAL A 458 9.88 -13.26 24.54
N GLU A 459 9.35 -13.14 25.75
CA GLU A 459 10.13 -12.91 26.95
C GLU A 459 10.69 -14.25 27.42
N LEU A 460 12.01 -14.37 27.45
CA LEU A 460 12.68 -15.60 27.88
C LEU A 460 12.87 -15.54 29.39
N GLU A 461 12.30 -16.53 30.08
CA GLU A 461 12.52 -16.74 31.49
C GLU A 461 13.89 -17.36 31.71
N HIS A 462 14.63 -16.82 32.66
CA HIS A 462 15.81 -17.52 33.12
C HIS A 462 15.41 -18.90 33.64
N VAL A 463 16.23 -19.92 33.35
CA VAL A 463 16.23 -21.12 34.18
C VAL A 463 16.45 -20.58 35.57
N LYS A 464 15.45 -20.69 36.45
CA LYS A 464 15.64 -20.46 37.87
C LYS A 464 16.75 -21.42 38.31
N LYS A 465 18.00 -20.96 38.27
CA LYS A 465 19.00 -21.41 39.20
C LYS A 465 18.36 -21.04 40.51
N ASN A 466 17.73 -21.99 41.19
CA ASN A 466 17.39 -21.79 42.58
C ASN A 466 18.69 -21.25 43.21
N PRO A 467 18.76 -19.97 43.64
CA PRO A 467 19.60 -19.73 44.80
C PRO A 467 19.07 -20.74 45.82
N LEU A 468 19.95 -21.48 46.51
CA LEU A 468 19.52 -22.34 47.61
C LEU A 468 18.61 -21.48 48.51
N GLU A 469 17.30 -21.63 48.35
CA GLU A 469 16.32 -20.81 49.02
C GLU A 469 16.35 -21.31 50.46
N ASP A 470 16.61 -20.40 51.40
CA ASP A 470 16.72 -20.81 52.79
C ASP A 470 15.36 -21.34 53.27
N GLY A 471 15.38 -22.48 53.96
CA GLY A 471 14.27 -22.90 54.80
C GLY A 471 14.44 -22.38 56.23
N ILE A 472 13.36 -22.41 57.00
CA ILE A 472 13.37 -22.03 58.42
C ILE A 472 13.16 -23.29 59.26
N ALA A 473 14.10 -23.59 60.16
CA ALA A 473 13.94 -24.59 61.19
C ALA A 473 13.67 -23.93 62.54
N GLU A 474 12.51 -24.23 63.14
CA GLU A 474 12.14 -23.76 64.47
C GLU A 474 12.26 -24.91 65.47
N ILE A 475 13.06 -24.72 66.51
CA ILE A 475 13.23 -25.69 67.60
C ILE A 475 12.48 -25.17 68.82
N GLU A 476 11.33 -25.77 69.10
CA GLU A 476 10.53 -25.48 70.28
C GLU A 476 11.00 -26.37 71.45
N VAL A 477 11.36 -25.75 72.57
CA VAL A 477 11.85 -26.44 73.75
C VAL A 477 10.88 -26.25 74.91
N LEU A 478 10.28 -27.36 75.33
CA LEU A 478 9.28 -27.41 76.39
C LEU A 478 9.81 -28.17 77.60
N GLY A 479 9.64 -27.59 78.78
CA GLY A 479 9.95 -28.19 80.09
C GLY A 479 8.83 -29.07 80.62
N ALA A 480 8.91 -29.40 81.92
CA ALA A 480 7.86 -30.14 82.61
C ALA A 480 6.50 -29.40 82.51
N GLY A 481 5.44 -30.13 82.11
CA GLY A 481 4.10 -29.54 81.95
C GLY A 481 3.88 -28.74 80.67
N ASN A 482 4.70 -28.92 79.62
CA ASN A 482 4.65 -28.19 78.34
C ASN A 482 4.90 -26.67 78.49
N ILE A 483 5.63 -26.26 79.53
CA ILE A 483 5.97 -24.85 79.74
C ILE A 483 7.20 -24.52 78.88
N PRO A 484 7.17 -23.46 78.07
CA PRO A 484 8.33 -23.07 77.27
C PRO A 484 9.56 -22.70 78.09
N VAL A 485 10.75 -23.07 77.61
CA VAL A 485 12.03 -22.79 78.30
C VAL A 485 12.82 -21.74 77.52
N PRO A 486 12.80 -20.46 77.95
CA PRO A 486 13.53 -19.38 77.27
C PRO A 486 15.04 -19.37 77.59
N GLY A 487 15.82 -18.75 76.72
CA GLY A 487 17.24 -18.43 76.94
C GLY A 487 18.23 -19.58 76.72
N LEU A 488 17.80 -20.72 76.17
CA LEU A 488 18.68 -21.84 75.83
C LEU A 488 19.43 -21.56 74.53
N GLN A 489 20.74 -21.78 74.51
CA GLN A 489 21.56 -21.63 73.30
C GLN A 489 21.66 -22.97 72.56
N LEU A 490 21.26 -22.98 71.29
CA LEU A 490 21.38 -24.11 70.38
C LEU A 490 22.36 -23.76 69.26
N THR A 491 23.14 -24.74 68.80
CA THR A 491 24.17 -24.61 67.76
C THR A 491 24.02 -25.66 66.68
N VAL A 492 24.30 -25.30 65.43
CA VAL A 492 24.37 -26.26 64.32
C VAL A 492 25.75 -26.91 64.28
N GLU A 493 25.83 -28.23 64.36
CA GLU A 493 27.07 -29.01 64.31
C GLU A 493 27.53 -29.24 62.86
N GLY A 494 28.81 -28.95 62.58
CA GLY A 494 29.48 -29.40 61.36
C GLY A 494 29.08 -28.73 60.05
N ALA A 495 28.59 -27.48 60.08
CA ALA A 495 28.24 -26.74 58.86
C ALA A 495 29.46 -26.57 57.93
N ALA A 496 29.41 -27.22 56.75
CA ALA A 496 30.42 -27.09 55.71
C ALA A 496 30.35 -25.69 55.06
N LEU A 497 31.53 -25.09 54.86
CA LEU A 497 31.81 -23.73 54.41
C LEU A 497 31.10 -23.31 53.10
N PRO A 498 30.26 -22.25 53.12
CA PRO A 498 30.14 -21.30 52.03
C PRO A 498 31.18 -20.16 52.19
N PRO A 499 31.53 -19.42 51.13
CA PRO A 499 32.49 -18.33 51.20
C PRO A 499 31.92 -17.16 52.01
N GLY A 500 32.35 -17.04 53.28
CA GLY A 500 31.99 -15.95 54.18
C GLY A 500 31.75 -16.43 55.62
N HIS A 501 32.78 -16.37 56.45
CA HIS A 501 32.82 -16.81 57.86
C HIS A 501 31.60 -16.36 58.71
N PRO A 502 30.81 -17.31 59.22
CA PRO A 502 30.69 -17.44 60.67
C PRO A 502 31.06 -18.85 61.14
N ASP A 503 32.03 -18.95 62.06
CA ASP A 503 32.55 -20.23 62.54
C ASP A 503 31.56 -21.02 63.43
N ASN A 504 30.37 -20.47 63.76
CA ASN A 504 29.26 -21.17 64.44
C ASN A 504 27.92 -20.48 64.16
N ILE A 505 26.90 -21.23 63.72
CA ILE A 505 25.50 -20.75 63.66
C ILE A 505 24.82 -21.14 64.97
N PHE A 506 24.35 -20.15 65.74
CA PHE A 506 23.62 -20.36 66.99
C PHE A 506 22.35 -19.53 67.08
N SER A 507 21.38 -20.02 67.85
CA SER A 507 20.12 -19.34 68.14
C SER A 507 19.73 -19.54 69.60
N TYR A 508 18.98 -18.60 70.16
CA TYR A 508 18.50 -18.67 71.55
C TYR A 508 17.00 -18.87 71.56
N THR A 509 16.49 -19.70 72.48
CA THR A 509 15.05 -19.84 72.66
C THR A 509 14.45 -18.53 73.19
N ASN A 510 13.40 -18.03 72.53
CA ASN A 510 12.68 -16.83 72.93
C ASN A 510 11.74 -17.09 74.14
N SER A 511 10.90 -16.11 74.52
CA SER A 511 9.91 -16.26 75.61
C SER A 511 8.89 -17.38 75.40
N GLU A 512 8.71 -17.84 74.16
CA GLU A 512 7.85 -18.96 73.77
C GLU A 512 8.65 -20.27 73.65
N GLY A 513 9.91 -20.29 74.08
CA GLY A 513 10.77 -21.48 74.06
C GLY A 513 11.25 -21.88 72.66
N ILE A 514 11.13 -21.00 71.65
CA ILE A 514 11.45 -21.32 70.26
C ILE A 514 12.79 -20.69 69.86
N ALA A 515 13.70 -21.50 69.33
CA ALA A 515 14.92 -21.06 68.65
C ALA A 515 14.76 -21.22 67.14
N VAL A 516 15.11 -20.19 66.36
CA VAL A 516 14.89 -20.17 64.90
C VAL A 516 16.22 -20.18 64.16
N PHE A 517 16.34 -21.04 63.16
CA PHE A 517 17.49 -21.14 62.25
C PHE A 517 17.03 -20.93 60.81
N LYS A 518 17.73 -20.06 60.08
CA LYS A 518 17.57 -19.88 58.63
C LYS A 518 18.76 -20.54 57.95
N LEU A 519 18.51 -21.66 57.25
CA LEU A 519 19.54 -22.53 56.70
C LEU A 519 19.19 -22.89 55.26
N HIS A 520 20.20 -23.22 54.45
CA HIS A 520 19.98 -23.78 53.12
C HIS A 520 19.28 -25.16 53.21
N GLU A 521 18.70 -25.62 52.10
CA GLU A 521 18.12 -26.96 52.05
C GLU A 521 19.16 -28.04 52.36
N GLY A 522 18.84 -28.94 53.30
CA GLY A 522 19.75 -29.99 53.73
C GLY A 522 19.45 -30.55 55.11
N SER A 523 20.22 -31.57 55.50
CA SER A 523 20.14 -32.21 56.82
C SER A 523 21.23 -31.67 57.74
N TYR A 524 20.83 -31.21 58.93
CA TYR A 524 21.69 -30.58 59.92
C TYR A 524 21.54 -31.28 61.27
N LYS A 525 22.58 -31.19 62.10
CA LYS A 525 22.52 -31.57 63.51
C LYS A 525 22.50 -30.34 64.39
N ILE A 526 21.54 -30.25 65.30
CA ILE A 526 21.42 -29.14 66.25
C ILE A 526 21.63 -29.66 67.67
N SER A 527 22.58 -29.10 68.39
CA SER A 527 22.88 -29.46 69.78
C SER A 527 22.76 -28.30 70.74
N PHE A 528 22.58 -28.62 72.02
CA PHE A 528 22.52 -27.64 73.09
C PHE A 528 23.92 -27.35 73.62
N VAL A 529 24.21 -26.09 73.91
CA VAL A 529 25.49 -25.71 74.52
C VAL A 529 25.50 -26.08 76.01
N GLU A 530 26.18 -27.17 76.35
CA GLU A 530 26.22 -27.74 77.71
C GLU A 530 26.61 -26.72 78.80
N ALA A 531 27.59 -25.85 78.50
CA ALA A 531 28.10 -24.87 79.46
C ALA A 531 27.06 -23.84 79.95
N LYS A 532 25.97 -23.65 79.19
CA LYS A 532 24.88 -22.70 79.50
C LYS A 532 23.55 -23.40 79.75
N PHE A 533 23.54 -24.72 79.93
CA PHE A 533 22.33 -25.48 80.11
C PHE A 533 21.83 -25.44 81.57
N PRO A 534 20.52 -25.27 81.83
CA PRO A 534 19.99 -25.26 83.18
C PRO A 534 20.23 -26.61 83.89
N LYS A 535 20.71 -26.55 85.14
CA LYS A 535 21.03 -27.75 85.95
C LYS A 535 19.83 -28.63 86.28
N ASP A 536 18.63 -28.09 86.14
CA ASP A 536 17.38 -28.78 86.47
C ASP A 536 16.94 -29.79 85.39
N TYR A 537 17.62 -29.80 84.23
CA TYR A 537 17.30 -30.67 83.10
C TYR A 537 18.54 -31.43 82.60
N ALA A 538 18.33 -32.66 82.13
CA ALA A 538 19.38 -33.39 81.43
C ALA A 538 19.55 -32.81 80.02
N VAL A 539 20.79 -32.63 79.55
CA VAL A 539 21.08 -32.15 78.19
C VAL A 539 20.61 -33.20 77.18
N PRO A 540 19.70 -32.86 76.25
CA PRO A 540 19.28 -33.77 75.18
C PRO A 540 20.41 -34.08 74.20
N PRO A 541 20.40 -35.26 73.56
CA PRO A 541 21.32 -35.54 72.46
C PRO A 541 21.07 -34.59 71.26
N PRO A 542 22.05 -34.43 70.35
CA PRO A 542 21.87 -33.64 69.13
C PRO A 542 20.66 -34.10 68.32
N LEU A 543 19.90 -33.14 67.79
CA LEU A 543 18.70 -33.35 66.99
C LEU A 543 19.04 -33.29 65.50
N ASP A 544 18.64 -34.31 64.74
CA ASP A 544 18.66 -34.26 63.28
C ASP A 544 17.48 -33.43 62.75
N VAL A 545 17.78 -32.42 61.95
CA VAL A 545 16.83 -31.44 61.41
C VAL A 545 16.97 -31.41 59.89
N GLU A 546 15.84 -31.49 59.19
CA GLU A 546 15.79 -31.45 57.73
C GLU A 546 15.12 -30.14 57.31
N VAL A 547 15.88 -29.33 56.57
CA VAL A 547 15.44 -28.02 56.11
C VAL A 547 15.04 -28.15 54.65
N MET A 548 13.78 -27.86 54.34
CA MET A 548 13.27 -27.79 52.97
C MET A 548 13.14 -26.33 52.54
N SER A 549 13.61 -26.04 51.33
CA SER A 549 13.56 -24.72 50.70
C SER A 549 12.16 -24.10 50.75
N GLY A 550 12.06 -22.83 51.14
CA GLY A 550 10.79 -22.07 51.14
C GLY A 550 9.75 -22.50 52.19
N SER A 551 10.12 -23.38 53.13
CA SER A 551 9.21 -23.92 54.15
C SER A 551 9.68 -23.62 55.59
N VAL A 552 8.74 -23.67 56.53
CA VAL A 552 9.02 -23.60 57.97
C VAL A 552 8.77 -24.98 58.58
N SER A 553 9.83 -25.63 59.06
CA SER A 553 9.76 -26.91 59.77
C SER A 553 9.93 -26.67 61.27
N ARG A 554 8.97 -27.11 62.08
CA ARG A 554 9.04 -26.99 63.54
C ARG A 554 9.28 -28.34 64.20
N TYR A 555 10.28 -28.39 65.07
CA TYR A 555 10.67 -29.55 65.86
C TYR A 555 10.49 -29.25 67.34
N THR A 556 9.72 -30.08 68.05
CA THR A 556 9.45 -29.89 69.48
C THR A 556 10.27 -30.88 70.31
N ILE A 557 11.13 -30.35 71.18
CA ILE A 557 11.90 -31.11 72.17
C ILE A 557 11.25 -30.94 73.54
N ARG A 558 10.99 -32.06 74.20
CA ARG A 558 10.47 -32.09 75.57
C ARG A 558 11.59 -32.49 76.52
N MET A 559 11.94 -31.57 77.41
CA MET A 559 13.04 -31.70 78.34
C MET A 559 12.65 -32.67 79.46
N VAL A 560 13.51 -33.64 79.72
CA VAL A 560 13.37 -34.54 80.87
C VAL A 560 14.13 -33.91 82.04
N GLY A 561 13.48 -33.84 83.21
CA GLY A 561 14.14 -33.34 84.42
C GLY A 561 15.42 -34.14 84.68
N ALA A 562 16.49 -33.45 85.09
CA ALA A 562 17.69 -34.13 85.55
C ALA A 562 17.30 -34.93 86.80
N GLY A 563 17.14 -36.25 86.66
CA GLY A 563 16.90 -37.12 87.80
C GLY A 563 17.97 -36.85 88.85
N ARG A 564 17.55 -36.61 90.09
CA ARG A 564 18.45 -36.72 91.24
C ARG A 564 18.90 -38.17 91.40
#